data_AF-A0A4D9DU92-F1
#
_entry.id   AF-A0A4D9DU92-F1
#
_cell.length_a   1.000
_cell.length_b   1.000
_cell.length_c   1.000
_cell.angle_alpha   90.00
_cell.angle_beta   90.00
_cell.angle_gamma   90.00
#
_symmetry.space_group_name_H-M   'P 1'
#
loop_
_entity.id
_entity.type
_entity.pdbx_description
1 polymer ?
#
loop_
_entity_poly.entity_id
_entity_poly.type
_entity_poly.pdbx_seq_one_letter_code
_entity_poly.pdbx_strand_id
1 'polypeptide(L)' 'MMKRNLSSRKLKRLLGFNIFDYDPDDQYKLTEDTRQLGLVVCRGTSVVLICPQDGMEAIPNPFIQQQEG' A
#
# COMPACT_ATOMS: atom_id res chain seq x y z
N MET A 1 0.75 9.72 -19.50
CA MET A 1 -0.49 8.97 -19.21
C MET A 1 -0.26 7.48 -19.45
N MET A 2 0.14 6.72 -18.42
CA MET A 2 0.35 5.28 -18.53
C MET A 2 -0.91 4.54 -18.07
N LYS A 3 -1.78 4.17 -19.02
CA LYS A 3 -2.90 3.26 -18.78
C LYS A 3 -2.40 1.84 -19.02
N ARG A 4 -1.98 1.13 -17.97
CA ARG A 4 -1.76 -0.32 -18.05
C ARG A 4 -3.10 -1.02 -17.85
N ASN A 5 -3.59 -1.63 -18.92
CA ASN A 5 -4.75 -2.52 -18.91
C ASN A 5 -4.46 -3.70 -17.98
N LEU A 6 -5.04 -3.69 -16.78
CA LEU A 6 -5.13 -4.87 -15.94
C LEU A 6 -6.20 -5.77 -16.55
N SER A 7 -5.80 -6.66 -17.46
CA SER A 7 -6.69 -7.70 -18.00
C SER A 7 -7.30 -8.48 -16.83
N SER A 8 -8.62 -8.45 -16.70
CA SER A 8 -9.39 -9.08 -15.62
C SER A 8 -9.18 -10.60 -15.53
N ARG A 9 -8.50 -11.21 -16.50
CA ARG A 9 -8.13 -12.63 -16.51
C ARG A 9 -6.89 -12.96 -15.68
N LYS A 10 -6.19 -11.95 -15.14
CA LYS A 10 -5.01 -12.13 -14.29
C LYS A 10 -5.28 -11.69 -12.85
N LEU A 11 -6.52 -11.86 -12.37
CA LEU A 11 -6.81 -11.83 -10.94
C LEU A 11 -6.16 -13.08 -10.35
N LYS A 12 -4.86 -12.99 -10.02
CA LYS A 12 -4.17 -14.01 -9.24
C LYS A 12 -5.00 -14.21 -7.98
N ARG A 13 -5.52 -15.41 -7.78
CA ARG A 13 -6.24 -15.83 -6.59
C ARG A 13 -5.23 -15.83 -5.44
N LEU A 14 -4.96 -14.67 -4.86
CA LEU A 14 -4.06 -14.54 -3.73
C LEU A 14 -4.86 -14.90 -2.48
N LEU A 15 -4.61 -16.10 -1.97
CA LEU A 15 -5.08 -16.49 -0.65
C LEU A 15 -4.13 -15.83 0.37
N GLY A 16 -4.68 -15.07 1.31
CA GLY A 16 -3.90 -14.36 2.31
C GLY A 16 -3.68 -12.89 1.94
N PHE A 17 -4.64 -12.04 2.34
CA PHE A 17 -4.48 -10.59 2.30
C PHE A 17 -4.46 -10.06 3.75
N ASN A 18 -3.38 -9.39 4.12
CA ASN A 18 -3.28 -8.65 5.38
C ASN A 18 -3.54 -7.18 5.09
N ILE A 19 -4.42 -6.57 5.89
CA ILE A 19 -4.63 -5.12 5.90
C ILE A 19 -3.95 -4.56 7.16
N PHE A 20 -3.32 -3.41 7.03
CA PHE A 20 -2.77 -2.63 8.13
C PHE A 20 -3.85 -1.73 8.71
N ASP A 21 -3.85 -1.56 10.02
CA ASP A 21 -4.78 -0.66 10.69
C ASP A 21 -4.20 0.77 10.80
N TYR A 22 -5.09 1.75 10.90
CA TYR A 22 -4.74 3.15 11.11
C TYR A 22 -4.99 3.53 12.57
N ASP A 23 -4.18 4.46 13.07
CA ASP A 23 -4.36 5.00 14.42
C ASP A 23 -5.76 5.64 14.53
N PRO A 24 -6.58 5.28 15.54
CA PRO A 24 -7.93 5.82 15.68
C PRO A 24 -7.95 7.33 15.92
N ASP A 25 -6.86 7.89 16.46
CA ASP A 25 -6.73 9.32 16.74
C ASP A 25 -6.07 10.08 15.57
N ASP A 26 -5.36 9.39 14.66
CA ASP A 26 -4.71 9.98 13.47
C ASP A 26 -4.76 9.08 12.22
N GLN A 27 -5.65 9.41 11.30
CA GLN A 27 -5.86 8.69 10.03
C GLN A 27 -4.66 8.69 9.08
N TYR A 28 -3.63 9.51 9.31
CA TYR A 28 -2.42 9.55 8.48
C TYR A 28 -1.30 8.68 9.03
N LYS A 29 -1.50 8.09 10.22
CA LYS A 29 -0.53 7.24 10.89
C LYS A 29 -0.97 5.78 10.78
N LEU A 30 -0.13 4.99 10.13
CA LEU A 30 -0.30 3.54 10.05
C LEU A 30 0.25 2.89 11.32
N THR A 31 -0.45 1.89 11.86
CA THR A 31 0.08 1.07 12.95
C THR A 31 0.83 -0.14 12.39
N GLU A 32 1.60 -0.84 13.24
CA GLU A 32 2.23 -2.11 12.88
C GLU A 32 1.26 -3.31 12.98
N ASP A 33 0.04 -3.06 13.45
CA ASP A 33 -0.98 -4.08 13.59
C ASP A 33 -1.52 -4.49 12.22
N THR A 34 -1.68 -5.80 12.04
CA THR A 34 -2.22 -6.38 10.82
C THR A 34 -3.33 -7.36 11.14
N ARG A 35 -4.33 -7.42 10.26
CA ARG A 35 -5.43 -8.39 10.34
C ARG A 35 -5.61 -9.14 9.03
N GLN A 36 -5.82 -10.46 9.15
CA GLN A 36 -6.05 -11.34 8.00
C GLN A 36 -7.49 -11.21 7.51
N LEU A 37 -7.67 -11.00 6.19
CA LEU A 37 -8.98 -10.90 5.55
C LEU A 37 -9.37 -12.12 4.70
N GLY A 38 -8.46 -13.08 4.51
CA GLY A 38 -8.70 -14.24 3.65
C GLY A 38 -8.66 -13.88 2.16
N LEU A 39 -9.70 -14.28 1.40
CA LEU A 39 -9.84 -13.95 -0.02
C LEU A 39 -10.65 -12.66 -0.18
N VAL A 40 -10.05 -11.65 -0.81
CA VAL A 40 -10.68 -10.34 -1.03
C VAL A 40 -10.75 -9.99 -2.51
N VAL A 41 -11.75 -9.20 -2.88
CA VAL A 41 -11.86 -8.57 -4.20
C VAL A 41 -11.84 -7.06 -4.00
N CYS A 42 -10.81 -6.39 -4.50
CA CYS A 42 -10.70 -4.94 -4.40
C CYS A 42 -11.59 -4.23 -5.42
N ARG A 43 -12.27 -3.15 -5.01
CA ARG A 43 -13.00 -2.27 -5.92
C ARG A 43 -12.02 -1.38 -6.68
N GLY A 44 -11.95 -1.53 -8.01
CA GLY A 44 -10.95 -0.84 -8.84
C GLY A 44 -10.95 0.69 -8.73
N THR A 45 -12.11 1.32 -8.51
CA THR A 45 -12.20 2.79 -8.33
C THR A 45 -11.62 3.29 -7.01
N SER A 46 -11.41 2.40 -6.03
CA SER A 46 -10.87 2.74 -4.71
C SER A 46 -9.36 2.50 -4.63
N VAL A 47 -8.77 1.79 -5.59
CA VAL A 47 -7.33 1.52 -5.61
C VAL A 47 -6.61 2.65 -6.34
N VAL A 48 -5.77 3.39 -5.62
CA VAL A 48 -5.02 4.53 -6.17
C VAL A 48 -3.61 4.14 -6.60
N LEU A 49 -2.96 3.21 -5.89
CA LEU A 49 -1.57 2.80 -6.09
C LEU A 49 -1.41 1.30 -5.83
N ILE A 50 -0.56 0.63 -6.62
CA ILE A 50 -0.12 -0.75 -6.40
C ILE A 50 1.40 -0.79 -6.55
N CYS A 51 2.08 -1.23 -5.49
CA CYS A 51 3.53 -1.42 -5.46
C CYS A 51 3.87 -2.83 -4.96
N PRO A 52 5.03 -3.38 -5.37
CA PRO A 52 5.56 -4.59 -4.73
C PRO A 52 5.87 -4.31 -3.25
N GLN A 53 5.73 -5.30 -2.39
CA GLN A 53 6.15 -5.20 -0.99
C GLN A 53 7.66 -5.36 -0.86
N ASP A 54 8.24 -6.32 -1.59
CA ASP A 54 9.67 -6.58 -1.56
C ASP A 54 10.46 -5.39 -2.11
N GLY A 55 11.43 -4.92 -1.33
CA GLY A 55 12.30 -3.80 -1.69
C GLY A 55 11.72 -2.40 -1.41
N MET A 56 10.55 -2.31 -0.77
CA MET A 56 10.02 -1.05 -0.26
C MET A 56 10.40 -0.88 1.21
N GLU A 57 11.05 0.24 1.53
CA GLU A 57 11.33 0.66 2.90
C GLU A 57 10.94 2.12 3.10
N ALA A 58 10.54 2.47 4.32
CA ALA A 58 10.33 3.87 4.67
C ALA A 58 11.69 4.54 4.84
N ILE A 59 11.94 5.62 4.09
CA ILE A 59 13.16 6.40 4.18
C ILE A 59 12.89 7.74 4.86
N PRO A 60 13.86 8.31 5.58
CA PRO A 60 13.75 9.70 6.03
C PRO A 60 13.65 10.63 4.82
N ASN A 61 12.99 11.77 5.00
CA ASN A 61 12.90 12.77 3.94
C ASN A 61 14.32 13.24 3.55
N PRO A 62 14.76 13.01 2.30
CA PRO A 62 16.14 13.27 1.87
C PRO A 62 16.47 14.77 1.81
N PHE A 63 15.46 15.65 1.91
CA PHE A 63 15.63 17.10 1.86
C PHE A 63 15.77 17.75 3.24
N ILE A 64 15.64 16.99 4.34
CA ILE A 64 15.73 17.55 5.70
C ILE A 64 17.20 17.85 6.10
N GLN A 65 18.20 17.37 5.38
CA GLN A 65 19.64 17.49 5.74
C GLN A 65 20.51 18.28 4.74
N GLN A 66 19.91 19.19 3.96
CA GLN A 66 20.67 20.07 3.05
C GLN A 66 20.64 21.55 3.44
N GLN A 67 20.20 21.87 4.66
CA GLN A 67 20.17 23.20 5.25
C GLN A 67 21.05 23.28 6.51
N GLU A 68 22.27 22.74 6.46
CA GLU A 68 23.33 23.14 7.39
C GLU A 68 24.60 23.38 6.57
N GLY A 69 24.77 24.64 6.20
CA GLY A 69 25.89 25.21 5.44
C GLY A 69 25.74 26.72 5.37
#